data_AF-A0A8S4A275-F1
#
_entry.id   AF-A0A8S4A275-F1
#
_cell.length_a   1.000
_cell.length_b   1.000
_cell.length_c   1.000
_cell.angle_alpha   90.00
_cell.angle_beta   90.00
_cell.angle_gamma   90.00
#
_symmetry.space_group_name_H-M   'P 1'
#
loop_
_entity.id
_entity.type
_entity.pdbx_description
1 polymer ?
#
loop_
_entity_poly.entity_id
_entity_poly.type
_entity_poly.pdbx_seq_one_letter_code
_entity_poly.pdbx_strand_id
1 'polypeptide(L)'
;VIKAMIERFTPRYSVLLSESPWDVASRWVQSRQIHPSNADELGAILRAMSHGEITAADVGFKGTQLKLTLMIDGKQQVVFKPAWYPRDYVVTGPPYAGRDRHNAEIAAFHLGRLLELRRTPLTIGRRVDIDKEIIRVASQKLLSTFYEREGESCFYGRCLYCKGPEDGVCATSGVLEGTLVLWLPHSFKMTLHKHPWSRTYRDNVRAKWETDTMYCDTVKSNFKSGPRLLDIIDTCVFDYLIGNADRHHYETFQGYDDSMLIMLDNGKSFGNPSVDEITILAPLYQCCQIRSSLWQRLLALQDGVLSGVLAGILSTDPISPILTDAHFKALDRRLKTVLEEVQKCISQVGIHAIVADTVSPSR
;
A
#
# COMPACT_ATOMS: atom_id res chain seq x y z
N VAL A 1 23.82 5.55 10.40
CA VAL A 1 22.48 5.99 9.93
C VAL A 1 21.48 4.85 9.91
N ILE A 2 21.70 3.79 9.12
CA ILE A 2 20.77 2.64 8.98
C ILE A 2 20.30 2.09 10.33
N LYS A 3 21.22 1.72 11.25
CA LYS A 3 20.87 1.20 12.58
C LYS A 3 19.91 2.11 13.36
N ALA A 4 20.22 3.40 13.45
CA ALA A 4 19.37 4.36 14.17
C ALA A 4 17.99 4.54 13.50
N MET A 5 17.91 4.45 12.18
CA MET A 5 16.62 4.48 11.48
C MET A 5 15.82 3.21 11.69
N ILE A 6 16.45 2.03 11.70
CA ILE A 6 15.78 0.77 12.08
C ILE A 6 15.21 0.90 13.50
N GLU A 7 16.02 1.32 14.48
CA GLU A 7 15.57 1.53 15.86
C GLU A 7 14.39 2.50 15.96
N ARG A 8 14.38 3.56 15.14
CA ARG A 8 13.29 4.55 15.10
C ARG A 8 12.00 4.01 14.47
N PHE A 9 12.09 3.21 13.41
CA PHE A 9 10.91 2.82 12.61
C PHE A 9 10.40 1.41 12.90
N THR A 10 11.19 0.56 13.55
CA THR A 10 10.76 -0.79 13.95
C THR A 10 9.67 -0.70 15.03
N PRO A 11 8.49 -1.30 14.83
CA PRO A 11 7.42 -1.29 15.82
C PRO A 11 7.83 -1.98 17.14
N ARG A 12 7.44 -1.39 18.27
CA ARG A 12 7.72 -1.93 19.61
C ARG A 12 6.56 -2.82 20.10
N TYR A 13 6.57 -4.10 19.76
CA TYR A 13 5.46 -5.04 20.05
C TYR A 13 5.24 -5.37 21.55
N SER A 14 6.22 -5.05 22.41
CA SER A 14 6.14 -5.27 23.86
C SER A 14 5.42 -4.16 24.63
N VAL A 15 5.08 -3.05 23.97
CA VAL A 15 4.37 -1.93 24.60
C VAL A 15 2.99 -2.39 25.05
N LEU A 16 2.64 -2.08 26.30
CA LEU A 16 1.33 -2.31 26.88
C LEU A 16 0.52 -1.01 26.79
N LEU A 17 -0.72 -1.11 26.31
CA LEU A 17 -1.63 0.03 26.23
C LEU A 17 -2.54 0.04 27.45
N SER A 18 -2.79 1.23 28.00
CA SER A 18 -3.77 1.46 29.07
C SER A 18 -5.22 1.52 28.56
N GLU A 19 -5.40 1.46 27.24
CA GLU A 19 -6.68 1.57 26.56
C GLU A 19 -6.72 0.67 25.32
N SER A 20 -7.87 0.62 24.65
CA SER A 20 -8.07 -0.21 23.46
C SER A 20 -7.11 0.19 22.32
N PRO A 21 -6.36 -0.75 21.71
CA PRO A 21 -5.54 -0.46 20.54
C PRO A 21 -6.35 0.12 19.37
N TRP A 22 -7.62 -0.24 19.26
CA TRP A 22 -8.52 0.21 18.21
C TRP A 22 -8.89 1.69 18.39
N ASP A 23 -9.10 2.13 19.64
CA ASP A 23 -9.41 3.52 19.96
C ASP A 23 -8.18 4.42 19.72
N VAL A 24 -6.99 3.93 20.07
CA VAL A 24 -5.72 4.62 19.77
C VAL A 24 -5.54 4.78 18.27
N ALA A 25 -5.66 3.70 17.49
CA ALA A 25 -5.52 3.73 16.04
C ALA A 25 -6.57 4.66 15.38
N SER A 26 -7.81 4.63 15.87
CA SER A 26 -8.90 5.47 15.36
C SER A 26 -8.62 6.96 15.54
N ARG A 27 -8.09 7.37 16.69
CA ARG A 27 -7.76 8.79 16.98
C ARG A 27 -6.57 9.32 16.18
N TRP A 28 -5.73 8.46 15.61
CA TRP A 28 -4.62 8.90 14.76
C TRP A 28 -5.05 9.44 13.41
N VAL A 29 -6.21 8.97 12.91
CA VAL A 29 -6.70 9.32 11.58
C VAL A 29 -7.18 10.77 11.58
N GLN A 30 -6.65 11.55 10.63
CA GLN A 30 -6.97 12.96 10.38
C GLN A 30 -6.99 13.20 8.86
N SER A 31 -7.41 14.38 8.41
CA SER A 31 -7.46 14.73 6.97
C SER A 31 -6.13 14.52 6.24
N ARG A 32 -4.99 14.68 6.94
CA ARG A 32 -3.63 14.63 6.39
C ARG A 32 -2.75 13.47 6.89
N GLN A 33 -3.29 12.54 7.67
CA GLN A 33 -2.54 11.38 8.15
C GLN A 33 -3.46 10.21 8.57
N ILE A 34 -2.99 8.98 8.38
CA ILE A 34 -3.62 7.77 8.94
C ILE A 34 -2.97 7.39 10.27
N HIS A 35 -1.65 7.56 10.35
CA HIS A 35 -0.86 7.23 11.52
C HIS A 35 0.23 8.29 11.75
N PRO A 36 0.74 8.44 12.98
CA PRO A 36 1.84 9.35 13.28
C PRO A 36 3.16 8.90 12.65
N SER A 37 4.17 9.78 12.67
CA SER A 37 5.53 9.51 12.18
C SER A 37 6.20 8.39 12.99
N ASN A 38 6.19 8.53 14.31
CA ASN A 38 6.60 7.50 15.24
C ASN A 38 5.60 7.45 16.40
N ALA A 39 5.28 6.24 16.85
CA ALA A 39 4.39 6.00 17.97
C ALA A 39 4.71 4.63 18.56
N ASP A 40 4.85 4.60 19.87
CA ASP A 40 5.19 3.37 20.60
C ASP A 40 4.04 2.38 20.58
N GLU A 41 2.82 2.91 20.55
CA GLU A 41 1.57 2.17 20.49
C GLU A 41 1.41 1.40 19.17
N LEU A 42 2.15 1.78 18.12
CA LEU A 42 2.04 1.13 16.82
C LEU A 42 2.33 -0.37 16.92
N GLY A 43 3.39 -0.75 17.63
CA GLY A 43 3.72 -2.16 17.81
C GLY A 43 2.63 -2.92 18.55
N ALA A 44 2.02 -2.30 19.56
CA ALA A 44 0.91 -2.89 20.31
C ALA A 44 -0.34 -3.09 19.45
N ILE A 45 -0.69 -2.11 18.59
CA ILE A 45 -1.82 -2.21 17.66
C ILE A 45 -1.58 -3.32 16.64
N LEU A 46 -0.41 -3.35 16.02
CA LEU A 46 -0.06 -4.40 15.06
C LEU A 46 -0.06 -5.79 15.74
N ARG A 47 0.45 -5.90 16.97
CA ARG A 47 0.38 -7.15 17.76
C ARG A 47 -1.07 -7.60 17.97
N ALA A 48 -1.95 -6.68 18.37
CA ALA A 48 -3.36 -6.96 18.57
C ALA A 48 -4.03 -7.44 17.27
N MET A 49 -3.70 -6.85 16.11
CA MET A 49 -4.19 -7.34 14.82
C MET A 49 -3.72 -8.76 14.54
N SER A 50 -2.44 -9.05 14.78
CA SER A 50 -1.83 -10.34 14.46
C SER A 50 -2.27 -11.48 15.38
N HIS A 51 -2.55 -11.20 16.66
CA HIS A 51 -2.85 -12.23 17.68
C HIS A 51 -4.30 -12.25 18.17
N GLY A 52 -5.08 -11.19 17.90
CA GLY A 52 -6.47 -11.11 18.34
C GLY A 52 -7.33 -12.23 17.73
N GLU A 53 -8.36 -12.63 18.45
CA GLU A 53 -9.27 -13.69 18.03
C GLU A 53 -10.06 -13.25 16.80
N ILE A 54 -10.13 -14.10 15.77
CA ILE A 54 -11.02 -13.84 14.62
C ILE A 54 -12.41 -14.33 15.01
N THR A 55 -13.34 -13.40 15.25
CA THR A 55 -14.69 -13.72 15.74
C THR A 55 -15.75 -13.74 14.63
N ALA A 56 -15.42 -13.24 13.44
CA ALA A 56 -16.27 -13.29 12.25
C ALA A 56 -15.42 -13.20 10.98
N ALA A 57 -15.82 -13.92 9.92
CA ALA A 57 -15.18 -13.87 8.61
C ALA A 57 -16.24 -13.78 7.49
N ASP A 58 -16.05 -12.85 6.53
CA ASP A 58 -16.96 -12.68 5.39
C ASP A 58 -16.22 -12.28 4.11
N VAL A 59 -16.92 -12.35 2.97
CA VAL A 59 -16.43 -11.89 1.65
C VAL A 59 -17.21 -10.69 1.14
N GLY A 60 -16.54 -9.71 0.56
CA GLY A 60 -17.22 -8.60 -0.13
C GLY A 60 -17.69 -9.00 -1.52
N PHE A 61 -18.62 -8.24 -2.13
CA PHE A 61 -18.88 -8.31 -3.58
C PHE A 61 -18.12 -7.23 -4.37
N LYS A 62 -17.51 -6.27 -3.66
CA LYS A 62 -16.85 -5.12 -4.27
C LYS A 62 -15.34 -5.35 -4.35
N GLY A 63 -14.76 -4.98 -5.48
CA GLY A 63 -13.34 -5.13 -5.77
C GLY A 63 -13.04 -6.26 -6.76
N THR A 64 -11.84 -6.23 -7.32
CA THR A 64 -11.41 -7.14 -8.39
C THR A 64 -10.64 -8.36 -7.89
N GLN A 65 -10.08 -8.28 -6.68
CA GLN A 65 -9.20 -9.31 -6.10
C GLN A 65 -9.84 -9.99 -4.89
N LEU A 66 -9.40 -11.21 -4.60
CA LEU A 66 -9.83 -11.98 -3.44
C LEU A 66 -9.36 -11.32 -2.15
N LYS A 67 -10.31 -11.06 -1.25
CA LYS A 67 -10.05 -10.57 0.11
C LYS A 67 -11.20 -10.96 1.03
N LEU A 68 -10.88 -11.20 2.30
CA LEU A 68 -11.87 -11.39 3.36
C LEU A 68 -12.00 -10.12 4.19
N THR A 69 -13.17 -9.91 4.76
CA THR A 69 -13.37 -8.99 5.90
C THR A 69 -13.41 -9.84 7.16
N LEU A 70 -12.49 -9.58 8.09
CA LEU A 70 -12.44 -10.27 9.37
C LEU A 70 -12.79 -9.29 10.50
N MET A 71 -13.36 -9.81 11.58
CA MET A 71 -13.55 -9.09 12.84
C MET A 71 -12.56 -9.63 13.87
N ILE A 72 -11.70 -8.76 14.39
CA ILE A 72 -10.72 -9.07 15.43
C ILE A 72 -11.29 -8.69 16.80
N ASP A 73 -11.24 -9.62 17.75
CA ASP A 73 -11.72 -9.53 19.13
C ASP A 73 -13.19 -9.05 19.25
N GLY A 74 -14.00 -9.28 18.22
CA GLY A 74 -15.38 -8.77 18.14
C GLY A 74 -15.49 -7.24 18.04
N LYS A 75 -14.38 -6.53 17.81
CA LYS A 75 -14.29 -5.07 17.95
C LYS A 75 -13.82 -4.33 16.71
N GLN A 76 -12.86 -4.89 15.97
CA GLN A 76 -12.18 -4.18 14.90
C GLN A 76 -12.22 -4.95 13.58
N GLN A 77 -12.71 -4.28 12.54
CA GLN A 77 -12.68 -4.84 11.18
C GLN A 77 -11.30 -4.69 10.55
N VAL A 78 -10.89 -5.73 9.83
CA VAL A 78 -9.66 -5.75 9.03
C VAL A 78 -9.94 -6.41 7.68
N VAL A 79 -9.20 -6.02 6.65
CA VAL A 79 -9.13 -6.78 5.40
C VAL A 79 -8.05 -7.85 5.55
N PHE A 80 -8.37 -9.09 5.23
CA PHE A 80 -7.36 -10.14 5.03
C PHE A 80 -7.15 -10.40 3.54
N LYS A 81 -5.91 -10.22 3.06
CA LYS A 81 -5.52 -10.63 1.70
C LYS A 81 -4.62 -11.87 1.80
N PRO A 82 -5.03 -13.01 1.21
CA PRO A 82 -4.29 -14.26 1.32
C PRO A 82 -3.03 -14.27 0.44
N ALA A 83 -2.09 -15.14 0.78
CA ALA A 83 -0.94 -15.43 -0.07
C ALA A 83 -1.37 -16.14 -1.36
N TRP A 84 -0.97 -15.57 -2.50
CA TRP A 84 -1.19 -16.14 -3.83
C TRP A 84 0.07 -16.77 -4.43
N TYR A 85 1.23 -16.22 -4.09
CA TYR A 85 2.49 -16.54 -4.74
C TYR A 85 3.60 -16.72 -3.70
N PRO A 86 4.61 -17.56 -3.97
CA PRO A 86 5.84 -17.57 -3.19
C PRO A 86 6.60 -16.25 -3.36
N ARG A 87 7.51 -15.94 -2.43
CA ARG A 87 8.21 -14.64 -2.36
C ARG A 87 9.08 -14.34 -3.59
N ASP A 88 9.57 -15.36 -4.26
CA ASP A 88 10.44 -15.28 -5.44
C ASP A 88 9.68 -15.30 -6.78
N TYR A 89 8.34 -15.41 -6.74
CA TYR A 89 7.53 -15.38 -7.95
C TYR A 89 7.62 -14.05 -8.68
N VAL A 90 7.96 -14.11 -9.97
CA VAL A 90 8.05 -12.94 -10.86
C VAL A 90 6.78 -12.83 -11.70
N VAL A 91 6.05 -11.71 -11.56
CA VAL A 91 4.92 -11.38 -12.44
C VAL A 91 5.45 -10.92 -13.79
N THR A 92 4.92 -11.53 -14.84
CA THR A 92 5.16 -11.20 -16.24
C THR A 92 3.87 -10.75 -16.92
N GLY A 93 3.99 -10.08 -18.07
CA GLY A 93 2.86 -9.55 -18.83
C GLY A 93 2.70 -8.04 -18.64
N PRO A 94 1.48 -7.50 -18.82
CA PRO A 94 1.22 -6.07 -18.63
C PRO A 94 1.63 -5.58 -17.24
N PRO A 95 1.98 -4.30 -17.06
CA PRO A 95 2.45 -3.77 -15.76
C PRO A 95 1.48 -3.95 -14.58
N TYR A 96 0.18 -4.13 -14.87
CA TYR A 96 -0.90 -4.31 -13.88
C TYR A 96 -1.36 -5.77 -13.73
N ALA A 97 -0.61 -6.72 -14.29
CA ALA A 97 -0.92 -8.15 -14.26
C ALA A 97 -0.76 -8.76 -12.87
N GLY A 98 -1.29 -9.98 -12.71
CA GLY A 98 -1.21 -10.75 -11.47
C GLY A 98 -2.30 -10.44 -10.44
N ARG A 99 -2.33 -11.27 -9.39
CA ARG A 99 -3.17 -11.09 -8.19
C ARG A 99 -2.47 -10.18 -7.18
N ASP A 100 -3.25 -9.67 -6.23
CA ASP A 100 -2.69 -8.95 -5.08
C ASP A 100 -1.73 -9.84 -4.29
N ARG A 101 -0.55 -9.31 -3.98
CA ARG A 101 0.48 -9.92 -3.15
C ARG A 101 0.33 -9.41 -1.72
N HIS A 102 0.07 -10.31 -0.77
CA HIS A 102 -0.11 -9.94 0.64
C HIS A 102 1.15 -9.31 1.24
N ASN A 103 2.33 -9.83 0.90
CA ASN A 103 3.62 -9.30 1.34
C ASN A 103 3.91 -7.90 0.78
N ALA A 104 3.32 -7.54 -0.37
CA ALA A 104 3.45 -6.21 -0.95
C ALA A 104 2.74 -5.13 -0.12
N GLU A 105 1.58 -5.43 0.46
CA GLU A 105 0.88 -4.48 1.34
C GLU A 105 1.69 -4.17 2.61
N ILE A 106 2.33 -5.17 3.20
CA ILE A 106 3.20 -5.01 4.38
C ILE A 106 4.40 -4.12 4.03
N ALA A 107 5.10 -4.44 2.93
CA ALA A 107 6.23 -3.65 2.47
C ALA A 107 5.83 -2.21 2.11
N ALA A 108 4.68 -2.02 1.47
CA ALA A 108 4.11 -0.72 1.13
C ALA A 108 3.80 0.12 2.37
N PHE A 109 3.18 -0.45 3.40
CA PHE A 109 2.92 0.22 4.67
C PHE A 109 4.22 0.72 5.33
N HIS A 110 5.22 -0.15 5.46
CA HIS A 110 6.48 0.22 6.09
C HIS A 110 7.30 1.21 5.24
N LEU A 111 7.26 1.10 3.91
CA LEU A 111 7.86 2.11 3.03
C LEU A 111 7.15 3.47 3.15
N GLY A 112 5.81 3.48 3.21
CA GLY A 112 5.03 4.71 3.39
C GLY A 112 5.36 5.43 4.70
N ARG A 113 5.60 4.66 5.77
CA ARG A 113 6.17 5.17 7.04
C ARG A 113 7.58 5.71 6.87
N LEU A 114 8.46 4.94 6.22
CA LEU A 114 9.84 5.33 5.99
C LEU A 114 9.96 6.56 5.09
N LEU A 115 9.00 6.84 4.21
CA LEU A 115 8.94 8.07 3.41
C LEU A 115 8.20 9.22 4.12
N GLU A 116 7.69 9.00 5.33
CA GLU A 116 6.91 9.97 6.12
C GLU A 116 5.63 10.46 5.41
N LEU A 117 5.12 9.68 4.45
CA LEU A 117 3.89 10.00 3.72
C LEU A 117 2.66 9.85 4.61
N ARG A 118 2.65 8.80 5.46
CA ARG A 118 1.63 8.54 6.49
C ARG A 118 0.19 8.38 5.97
N ARG A 119 0.04 7.90 4.74
CA ARG A 119 -1.26 7.72 4.06
C ARG A 119 -1.61 6.27 3.75
N THR A 120 -0.80 5.32 4.21
CA THR A 120 -1.04 3.88 4.10
C THR A 120 -1.70 3.36 5.38
N PRO A 121 -2.70 2.47 5.29
CA PRO A 121 -3.30 1.83 6.46
C PRO A 121 -2.30 0.93 7.19
N LEU A 122 -2.52 0.74 8.49
CA LEU A 122 -1.73 -0.19 9.30
C LEU A 122 -1.86 -1.60 8.73
N THR A 123 -0.72 -2.27 8.55
CA THR A 123 -0.65 -3.56 7.88
C THR A 123 0.33 -4.50 8.59
N ILE A 124 -0.05 -5.76 8.80
CA ILE A 124 0.80 -6.80 9.41
C ILE A 124 0.51 -8.19 8.86
N GLY A 125 1.53 -9.04 8.78
CA GLY A 125 1.39 -10.45 8.45
C GLY A 125 0.69 -11.30 9.53
N ARG A 126 -0.05 -12.32 9.09
CA ARG A 126 -0.62 -13.37 9.96
C ARG A 126 -0.67 -14.71 9.22
N ARG A 127 -0.39 -15.79 9.95
CA ARG A 127 -0.70 -17.17 9.56
C ARG A 127 -2.00 -17.57 10.25
N VAL A 128 -2.99 -18.02 9.48
CA VAL A 128 -4.34 -18.29 9.97
C VAL A 128 -4.64 -19.78 9.79
N ASP A 129 -5.04 -20.46 10.86
CA ASP A 129 -5.59 -21.82 10.81
C ASP A 129 -7.00 -21.76 10.20
N ILE A 130 -7.17 -22.30 8.99
CA ILE A 130 -8.41 -22.13 8.22
C ILE A 130 -9.60 -22.80 8.89
N ASP A 131 -9.40 -23.99 9.46
CA ASP A 131 -10.47 -24.74 10.10
C ASP A 131 -10.87 -24.11 11.44
N LYS A 132 -9.89 -23.67 12.24
CA LYS A 132 -10.15 -23.15 13.58
C LYS A 132 -10.53 -21.68 13.61
N GLU A 133 -9.91 -20.86 12.78
CA GLU A 133 -10.04 -19.39 12.85
C GLU A 133 -10.94 -18.80 11.76
N ILE A 134 -11.15 -19.50 10.62
CA ILE A 134 -12.00 -18.99 9.53
C ILE A 134 -13.32 -19.74 9.43
N ILE A 135 -13.31 -21.06 9.15
CA ILE A 135 -14.52 -21.82 8.82
C ILE A 135 -15.56 -21.73 9.95
N ARG A 136 -15.14 -21.80 11.22
CA ARG A 136 -16.04 -21.75 12.39
C ARG A 136 -16.81 -20.45 12.55
N VAL A 137 -16.29 -19.35 12.02
CA VAL A 137 -16.84 -18.00 12.17
C VAL A 137 -17.21 -17.37 10.82
N ALA A 138 -17.14 -18.16 9.75
CA ALA A 138 -17.42 -17.72 8.40
C ALA A 138 -18.93 -17.55 8.16
N SER A 139 -19.29 -16.52 7.41
CA SER A 139 -20.65 -16.36 6.89
C SER A 139 -20.99 -17.50 5.93
N GLN A 140 -22.29 -17.80 5.76
CA GLN A 140 -22.74 -18.80 4.78
C GLN A 140 -22.28 -18.48 3.34
N LYS A 141 -22.14 -17.19 3.02
CA LYS A 141 -21.67 -16.70 1.72
C LYS A 141 -20.19 -17.03 1.48
N LEU A 142 -19.36 -16.98 2.53
CA LEU A 142 -17.96 -17.40 2.45
C LEU A 142 -17.87 -18.93 2.48
N LEU A 143 -18.59 -19.61 3.38
CA LEU A 143 -18.63 -21.08 3.46
C LEU A 143 -19.02 -21.74 2.13
N SER A 144 -19.95 -21.15 1.38
CA SER A 144 -20.34 -21.68 0.06
C SER A 144 -19.23 -21.64 -1.00
N THR A 145 -18.09 -21.02 -0.70
CA THR A 145 -16.95 -20.90 -1.62
C THR A 145 -15.78 -21.80 -1.26
N PHE A 146 -15.91 -22.55 -0.15
CA PHE A 146 -14.92 -23.53 0.27
C PHE A 146 -15.00 -24.79 -0.58
N TYR A 147 -13.85 -25.39 -0.81
CA TYR A 147 -13.69 -26.68 -1.48
C TYR A 147 -12.40 -27.35 -0.99
N GLU A 148 -12.27 -28.64 -1.23
CA GLU A 148 -11.06 -29.39 -0.92
C GLU A 148 -10.21 -29.58 -2.20
N ARG A 149 -8.89 -29.45 -2.06
CA ARG A 149 -7.93 -29.81 -3.11
C ARG A 149 -6.71 -30.44 -2.46
N GLU A 150 -6.36 -31.65 -2.89
CA GLU A 150 -5.17 -32.37 -2.40
C GLU A 150 -5.13 -32.53 -0.87
N GLY A 151 -6.30 -32.67 -0.22
CA GLY A 151 -6.42 -32.79 1.22
C GLY A 151 -6.33 -31.48 2.00
N GLU A 152 -6.19 -30.33 1.32
CA GLU A 152 -6.18 -29.00 1.92
C GLU A 152 -7.50 -28.26 1.72
N SER A 153 -7.87 -27.45 2.71
CA SER A 153 -9.02 -26.54 2.63
C SER A 153 -8.66 -25.33 1.78
N CYS A 154 -9.49 -25.05 0.77
CA CYS A 154 -9.33 -23.93 -0.14
C CYS A 154 -10.61 -23.09 -0.19
N PHE A 155 -10.48 -21.83 -0.62
CA PHE A 155 -11.63 -21.00 -0.95
C PHE A 155 -11.31 -20.02 -2.09
N TYR A 156 -12.30 -19.74 -2.92
CA TYR A 156 -12.21 -18.73 -3.99
C TYR A 156 -12.93 -17.43 -3.64
N GLY A 157 -13.71 -17.39 -2.55
CA GLY A 157 -14.41 -16.21 -2.08
C GLY A 157 -15.34 -15.59 -3.13
N ARG A 158 -15.52 -14.26 -3.09
CA ARG A 158 -16.31 -13.51 -4.07
C ARG A 158 -15.62 -12.19 -4.42
N CYS A 159 -15.43 -11.95 -5.71
CA CYS A 159 -14.86 -10.73 -6.29
C CYS A 159 -15.14 -10.73 -7.81
N LEU A 160 -14.82 -9.66 -8.54
CA LEU A 160 -15.04 -9.61 -10.00
C LEU A 160 -14.34 -10.76 -10.77
N TYR A 161 -13.14 -11.16 -10.32
CA TYR A 161 -12.31 -12.20 -10.92
C TYR A 161 -12.23 -13.48 -10.06
N CYS A 162 -13.24 -13.72 -9.22
CA CYS A 162 -13.34 -14.92 -8.39
C CYS A 162 -14.56 -15.71 -8.85
N LYS A 163 -14.38 -16.60 -9.83
CA LYS A 163 -15.45 -17.30 -10.55
C LYS A 163 -15.62 -18.74 -10.09
N GLY A 164 -14.57 -19.35 -9.56
CA GLY A 164 -14.58 -20.75 -9.13
C GLY A 164 -13.25 -21.19 -8.51
N PRO A 165 -13.08 -22.51 -8.26
CA PRO A 165 -11.87 -23.09 -7.65
C PRO A 165 -10.54 -22.79 -8.36
N GLU A 166 -10.55 -22.41 -9.63
CA GLU A 166 -9.39 -21.93 -10.39
C GLU A 166 -8.89 -20.56 -9.91
N ASP A 167 -9.78 -19.77 -9.30
CA ASP A 167 -9.51 -18.47 -8.69
C ASP A 167 -9.45 -18.56 -7.15
N GLY A 168 -9.10 -19.73 -6.61
CA GLY A 168 -9.01 -19.97 -5.18
C GLY A 168 -7.58 -20.08 -4.65
N VAL A 169 -7.46 -19.86 -3.35
CA VAL A 169 -6.25 -20.10 -2.56
C VAL A 169 -6.49 -21.29 -1.64
N CYS A 170 -5.42 -22.06 -1.40
CA CYS A 170 -5.44 -23.24 -0.55
C CYS A 170 -4.54 -23.03 0.66
N ALA A 171 -4.94 -23.59 1.80
CA ALA A 171 -4.05 -23.75 2.94
C ALA A 171 -2.86 -24.66 2.61
N THR A 172 -1.86 -24.64 3.48
CA THR A 172 -0.79 -25.64 3.52
C THR A 172 -0.69 -26.15 4.94
N SER A 173 -0.97 -27.45 5.12
CA SER A 173 -1.12 -28.08 6.44
C SER A 173 -2.16 -27.36 7.31
N GLY A 174 -3.29 -26.98 6.71
CA GLY A 174 -4.40 -26.28 7.38
C GLY A 174 -4.16 -24.79 7.68
N VAL A 175 -2.97 -24.26 7.36
CA VAL A 175 -2.60 -22.86 7.61
C VAL A 175 -2.51 -22.07 6.31
N LEU A 176 -3.12 -20.88 6.29
CA LEU A 176 -2.98 -19.91 5.21
C LEU A 176 -2.26 -18.66 5.69
N GLU A 177 -1.16 -18.32 5.02
CA GLU A 177 -0.47 -17.06 5.23
C GLU A 177 -1.22 -15.92 4.53
N GLY A 178 -1.23 -14.73 5.13
CA GLY A 178 -1.76 -13.53 4.50
C GLY A 178 -1.41 -12.27 5.27
N THR A 179 -1.98 -11.14 4.84
CA THR A 179 -1.80 -9.85 5.48
C THR A 179 -3.13 -9.33 6.00
N LEU A 180 -3.09 -8.68 7.16
CA LEU A 180 -4.20 -7.92 7.72
C LEU A 180 -3.98 -6.43 7.48
N VAL A 181 -4.99 -5.76 6.94
CA VAL A 181 -5.00 -4.30 6.72
C VAL A 181 -6.12 -3.71 7.57
N LEU A 182 -5.78 -2.79 8.47
CA LEU A 182 -6.74 -2.19 9.41
C LEU A 182 -7.77 -1.35 8.65
N TRP A 183 -9.06 -1.56 8.92
CA TRP A 183 -10.10 -0.66 8.41
C TRP A 183 -9.97 0.72 9.05
N LEU A 184 -10.13 1.76 8.24
CA LEU A 184 -10.23 3.11 8.75
C LEU A 184 -11.56 3.31 9.50
N PRO A 185 -11.61 4.24 10.47
CA PRO A 185 -12.80 4.45 11.28
C PRO A 185 -14.02 4.82 10.44
N HIS A 186 -15.20 4.30 10.81
CA HIS A 186 -16.44 4.52 10.06
C HIS A 186 -16.85 5.99 9.90
N SER A 187 -16.37 6.88 10.78
CA SER A 187 -16.57 8.32 10.69
C SER A 187 -15.88 8.93 9.47
N PHE A 188 -14.80 8.31 8.98
CA PHE A 188 -14.02 8.75 7.82
C PHE A 188 -14.54 8.12 6.53
N LYS A 189 -15.69 8.62 6.05
CA LYS A 189 -16.22 8.24 4.74
C LYS A 189 -15.28 8.69 3.63
N MET A 190 -15.18 7.88 2.57
CA MET A 190 -14.27 8.13 1.44
C MET A 190 -15.03 8.52 0.17
N THR A 191 -14.43 9.40 -0.61
CA THR A 191 -14.82 9.73 -1.99
C THR A 191 -13.80 9.12 -2.95
N LEU A 192 -14.30 8.35 -3.92
CA LEU A 192 -13.49 7.73 -4.97
C LEU A 192 -13.29 8.73 -6.13
N HIS A 193 -12.06 8.89 -6.57
CA HIS A 193 -11.67 9.74 -7.69
C HIS A 193 -10.99 8.91 -8.78
N LYS A 194 -11.26 9.23 -10.04
CA LYS A 194 -10.49 8.66 -11.16
C LYS A 194 -9.09 9.30 -11.18
N HIS A 195 -8.06 8.47 -11.28
CA HIS A 195 -6.69 8.98 -11.39
C HIS A 195 -6.47 9.63 -12.77
N PRO A 196 -5.92 10.87 -12.87
CA PRO A 196 -5.70 11.51 -14.17
C PRO A 196 -4.77 10.70 -15.07
N TRP A 197 -3.72 10.12 -14.48
CA TRP A 197 -2.80 9.18 -15.16
C TRP A 197 -3.27 7.72 -15.15
N SER A 198 -4.58 7.46 -15.04
CA SER A 198 -5.09 6.08 -15.17
C SER A 198 -4.72 5.51 -16.53
N ARG A 199 -4.28 4.24 -16.53
CA ARG A 199 -4.12 3.45 -17.76
C ARG A 199 -5.49 3.15 -18.39
N THR A 200 -5.48 2.71 -19.63
CA THR A 200 -6.69 2.35 -20.40
C THR A 200 -7.19 0.94 -20.11
N TYR A 201 -6.31 0.04 -19.65
CA TYR A 201 -6.56 -1.39 -19.44
C TYR A 201 -7.08 -2.11 -20.70
N ARG A 202 -6.72 -1.59 -21.88
CA ARG A 202 -7.12 -2.12 -23.17
C ARG A 202 -5.89 -2.26 -24.06
N ASP A 203 -5.76 -3.43 -24.67
CA ASP A 203 -4.67 -3.71 -25.59
C ASP A 203 -4.69 -2.71 -26.75
N ASN A 204 -3.50 -2.23 -27.11
CA ASN A 204 -3.27 -1.29 -28.21
C ASN A 204 -3.98 0.08 -28.09
N VAL A 205 -4.54 0.43 -26.93
CA VAL A 205 -5.12 1.75 -26.67
C VAL A 205 -4.24 2.51 -25.70
N ARG A 206 -3.59 3.57 -26.18
CA ARG A 206 -2.80 4.48 -25.34
C ARG A 206 -3.70 5.49 -24.64
N ALA A 207 -3.42 5.78 -23.38
CA ALA A 207 -4.06 6.85 -22.65
C ALA A 207 -3.60 8.22 -23.15
N LYS A 208 -4.39 9.27 -22.91
CA LYS A 208 -4.04 10.64 -23.35
C LYS A 208 -2.68 11.10 -22.79
N TRP A 209 -2.38 10.76 -21.54
CA TRP A 209 -1.10 11.11 -20.90
C TRP A 209 0.11 10.40 -21.51
N GLU A 210 -0.08 9.32 -22.28
CA GLU A 210 0.99 8.61 -22.98
C GLU A 210 1.35 9.26 -24.33
N THR A 211 0.47 10.08 -24.89
CA THR A 211 0.62 10.68 -26.22
C THR A 211 0.73 12.20 -26.21
N ASP A 212 0.14 12.86 -25.21
CA ASP A 212 0.14 14.31 -25.05
C ASP A 212 1.32 14.74 -24.16
N THR A 213 2.32 15.39 -24.75
CA THR A 213 3.52 15.89 -24.03
C THR A 213 3.20 17.05 -23.08
N MET A 214 2.08 17.73 -23.27
CA MET A 214 1.60 18.85 -22.45
C MET A 214 0.44 18.42 -21.52
N TYR A 215 0.27 17.12 -21.31
CA TYR A 215 -0.85 16.58 -20.55
C TYR A 215 -0.96 17.18 -19.14
N CYS A 216 0.16 17.37 -18.44
CA CYS A 216 0.12 17.92 -17.09
C CYS A 216 -0.43 19.35 -17.05
N ASP A 217 -0.26 20.18 -18.09
CA ASP A 217 -0.84 21.53 -18.08
C ASP A 217 -2.37 21.50 -18.11
N THR A 218 -2.94 20.54 -18.86
CA THR A 218 -4.38 20.26 -18.79
C THR A 218 -4.78 19.80 -17.40
N VAL A 219 -3.98 18.95 -16.75
CA VAL A 219 -4.27 18.45 -15.40
C VAL A 219 -4.20 19.56 -14.35
N LYS A 220 -3.15 20.40 -14.38
CA LYS A 220 -2.97 21.56 -13.49
C LYS A 220 -4.18 22.50 -13.51
N SER A 221 -4.84 22.63 -14.66
CA SER A 221 -6.08 23.44 -14.77
C SER A 221 -7.24 22.93 -13.90
N ASN A 222 -7.25 21.64 -13.56
CA ASN A 222 -8.23 21.01 -12.65
C ASN A 222 -7.76 20.96 -11.19
N PHE A 223 -6.48 21.23 -10.93
CA PHE A 223 -5.88 21.21 -9.60
C PHE A 223 -5.17 22.55 -9.29
N LYS A 224 -5.90 23.65 -9.47
CA LYS A 224 -5.37 25.02 -9.32
C LYS A 224 -4.98 25.37 -7.88
N SER A 225 -5.59 24.73 -6.89
CA SER A 225 -5.38 24.98 -5.48
C SER A 225 -5.42 23.70 -4.66
N GLY A 226 -4.95 23.77 -3.42
CA GLY A 226 -4.92 22.64 -2.49
C GLY A 226 -3.79 21.64 -2.76
N PRO A 227 -3.71 20.58 -1.95
CA PRO A 227 -2.56 19.69 -1.93
C PRO A 227 -2.61 18.59 -3.00
N ARG A 228 -3.73 18.45 -3.74
CA ARG A 228 -4.06 17.22 -4.47
C ARG A 228 -3.05 16.85 -5.56
N LEU A 229 -2.56 17.81 -6.34
CA LEU A 229 -1.57 17.53 -7.38
C LEU A 229 -0.25 17.02 -6.78
N LEU A 230 0.22 17.65 -5.71
CA LEU A 230 1.41 17.20 -4.98
C LEU A 230 1.16 15.86 -4.27
N ASP A 231 -0.07 15.57 -3.85
CA ASP A 231 -0.40 14.26 -3.28
C ASP A 231 -0.35 13.15 -4.33
N ILE A 232 -0.79 13.43 -5.57
CA ILE A 232 -0.67 12.51 -6.71
C ILE A 232 0.81 12.26 -7.03
N ILE A 233 1.64 13.30 -7.03
CA ILE A 233 3.08 13.19 -7.30
C ILE A 233 3.80 12.41 -6.20
N ASP A 234 3.54 12.70 -4.92
CA ASP A 234 4.08 11.90 -3.81
C ASP A 234 3.74 10.42 -3.98
N THR A 235 2.50 10.14 -4.37
CA THR A 235 1.99 8.79 -4.54
C THR A 235 2.61 8.11 -5.75
N CYS A 236 2.88 8.83 -6.85
CA CYS A 236 3.53 8.24 -8.03
C CYS A 236 5.00 7.88 -7.75
N VAL A 237 5.71 8.68 -6.95
CA VAL A 237 7.06 8.34 -6.48
C VAL A 237 7.02 7.06 -5.64
N PHE A 238 6.09 6.98 -4.69
CA PHE A 238 5.88 5.77 -3.89
C PHE A 238 5.55 4.54 -4.75
N ASP A 239 4.58 4.68 -5.66
CA ASP A 239 4.15 3.62 -6.55
C ASP A 239 5.29 3.15 -7.45
N TYR A 240 6.14 4.05 -7.93
CA TYR A 240 7.28 3.70 -8.75
C TYR A 240 8.30 2.87 -7.96
N LEU A 241 8.62 3.25 -6.73
CA LEU A 241 9.54 2.50 -5.86
C LEU A 241 9.06 1.06 -5.66
N ILE A 242 7.77 0.88 -5.39
CA ILE A 242 7.19 -0.46 -5.18
C ILE A 242 6.84 -1.17 -6.50
N GLY A 243 6.78 -0.46 -7.63
CA GLY A 243 6.37 -0.99 -8.92
C GLY A 243 4.87 -1.21 -9.05
N ASN A 244 4.04 -0.37 -8.42
CA ASN A 244 2.58 -0.41 -8.53
C ASN A 244 2.11 0.38 -9.77
N ALA A 245 1.82 -0.32 -10.86
CA ALA A 245 1.32 0.29 -12.08
C ALA A 245 -0.22 0.35 -12.16
N ASP A 246 -0.93 -0.01 -11.07
CA ASP A 246 -2.38 -0.23 -11.06
C ASP A 246 -3.17 0.86 -10.30
N ARG A 247 -2.59 2.03 -10.02
CA ARG A 247 -3.31 3.15 -9.37
C ARG A 247 -4.22 3.91 -10.35
N HIS A 248 -5.36 3.30 -10.69
CA HIS A 248 -6.36 3.86 -11.61
C HIS A 248 -7.44 4.70 -10.93
N HIS A 249 -7.64 4.49 -9.64
CA HIS A 249 -8.43 5.36 -8.77
C HIS A 249 -7.64 5.70 -7.52
N TYR A 250 -8.14 6.68 -6.78
CA TYR A 250 -7.66 6.99 -5.45
C TYR A 250 -8.80 7.56 -4.60
N GLU A 251 -8.69 7.40 -3.29
CA GLU A 251 -9.69 7.85 -2.34
C GLU A 251 -9.20 9.05 -1.54
N THR A 252 -10.14 9.90 -1.14
CA THR A 252 -9.95 10.95 -0.13
C THR A 252 -11.08 10.92 0.88
N PHE A 253 -10.86 11.41 2.10
CA PHE A 253 -11.94 11.62 3.06
C PHE A 253 -12.94 12.67 2.56
N GLN A 254 -14.22 12.34 2.67
CA GLN A 254 -15.35 13.22 2.32
C GLN A 254 -15.49 14.34 3.34
N GLY A 255 -15.72 15.57 2.87
CA GLY A 255 -15.97 16.74 3.73
C GLY A 255 -14.72 17.43 4.27
N TYR A 256 -13.52 17.08 3.78
CA TYR A 256 -12.26 17.73 4.12
C TYR A 256 -11.63 18.32 2.85
N ASP A 257 -11.48 19.64 2.78
CA ASP A 257 -10.93 20.31 1.59
C ASP A 257 -9.43 20.01 1.39
N ASP A 258 -8.72 19.80 2.48
CA ASP A 258 -7.30 19.45 2.51
C ASP A 258 -7.04 17.94 2.45
N SER A 259 -8.09 17.12 2.29
CA SER A 259 -8.01 15.66 2.36
C SER A 259 -6.91 15.07 1.49
N MET A 260 -6.07 14.25 2.11
CA MET A 260 -4.99 13.54 1.43
C MET A 260 -5.48 12.46 0.49
N LEU A 261 -4.64 12.14 -0.50
CA LEU A 261 -4.76 10.89 -1.25
C LEU A 261 -4.44 9.72 -0.31
N ILE A 262 -5.43 8.87 -0.05
CA ILE A 262 -5.31 7.67 0.80
C ILE A 262 -4.69 6.55 -0.05
N MET A 263 -3.58 5.99 0.41
CA MET A 263 -2.78 5.02 -0.35
C MET A 263 -3.25 3.60 -0.04
N LEU A 264 -4.44 3.27 -0.54
CA LEU A 264 -5.04 1.94 -0.48
C LEU A 264 -4.59 1.05 -1.65
N ASP A 265 -4.84 -0.26 -1.49
CA ASP A 265 -4.66 -1.31 -2.50
C ASP A 265 -3.27 -1.32 -3.15
N ASN A 266 -2.24 -1.60 -2.33
CA ASN A 266 -0.85 -1.69 -2.78
C ASN A 266 -0.43 -3.14 -3.10
N GLY A 267 -1.38 -4.08 -3.15
CA GLY A 267 -1.13 -5.50 -3.40
C GLY A 267 -0.55 -5.82 -4.78
N LYS A 268 -0.81 -4.99 -5.81
CA LYS A 268 -0.20 -5.14 -7.16
C LYS A 268 1.20 -4.55 -7.28
N SER A 269 1.96 -4.61 -6.19
CA SER A 269 3.33 -4.10 -6.12
C SER A 269 4.34 -5.22 -5.95
N PHE A 270 5.62 -4.89 -6.06
CA PHE A 270 6.74 -5.83 -5.96
C PHE A 270 6.55 -7.04 -6.87
N GLY A 271 5.99 -6.82 -8.07
CA GLY A 271 5.71 -7.87 -9.05
C GLY A 271 6.96 -8.46 -9.69
N ASN A 272 7.90 -7.58 -10.06
CA ASN A 272 9.10 -7.94 -10.81
C ASN A 272 10.28 -7.08 -10.31
N PRO A 273 11.36 -7.66 -9.77
CA PRO A 273 12.53 -6.91 -9.30
C PRO A 273 13.48 -6.49 -10.44
N SER A 274 13.29 -7.02 -11.65
CA SER A 274 14.19 -6.80 -12.79
C SER A 274 13.67 -5.77 -13.78
N VAL A 275 12.45 -5.26 -13.59
CA VAL A 275 11.81 -4.26 -14.46
C VAL A 275 11.42 -3.05 -13.63
N ASP A 276 11.75 -1.86 -14.13
CA ASP A 276 11.36 -0.58 -13.53
C ASP A 276 10.42 0.15 -14.49
N GLU A 277 9.13 0.13 -14.17
CA GLU A 277 8.08 0.70 -15.03
C GLU A 277 8.08 2.23 -14.96
N ILE A 278 8.90 2.86 -15.80
CA ILE A 278 9.12 4.32 -15.80
C ILE A 278 7.84 5.13 -16.00
N THR A 279 6.83 4.57 -16.66
CA THR A 279 5.57 5.29 -16.92
C THR A 279 4.78 5.58 -15.63
N ILE A 280 5.09 4.91 -14.50
CA ILE A 280 4.52 5.27 -13.19
C ILE A 280 4.96 6.69 -12.76
N LEU A 281 6.17 7.12 -13.13
CA LEU A 281 6.67 8.47 -12.84
C LEU A 281 6.11 9.57 -13.75
N ALA A 282 5.14 9.26 -14.63
CA ALA A 282 4.53 10.25 -15.52
C ALA A 282 4.05 11.52 -14.84
N PRO A 283 3.37 11.48 -13.67
CA PRO A 283 3.01 12.71 -12.97
C PRO A 283 4.24 13.55 -12.58
N LEU A 284 5.35 12.92 -12.17
CA LEU A 284 6.57 13.62 -11.77
C LEU A 284 7.24 14.28 -12.98
N TYR A 285 7.58 13.50 -14.02
CA TYR A 285 8.34 14.02 -15.15
C TYR A 285 7.53 14.92 -16.09
N GLN A 286 6.19 14.83 -16.10
CA GLN A 286 5.35 15.74 -16.88
C GLN A 286 5.03 17.04 -16.13
N CYS A 287 4.85 16.97 -14.81
CA CYS A 287 4.48 18.16 -14.03
C CYS A 287 5.69 18.95 -13.53
N CYS A 288 6.85 18.28 -13.39
CA CYS A 288 8.07 18.80 -12.78
C CYS A 288 7.78 19.52 -11.46
N GLN A 289 7.09 18.84 -10.54
CA GLN A 289 6.85 19.32 -9.18
C GLN A 289 7.17 18.19 -8.21
N ILE A 290 7.61 18.53 -7.00
CA ILE A 290 7.75 17.60 -5.89
C ILE A 290 7.64 18.37 -4.58
N ARG A 291 7.05 17.75 -3.56
CA ARG A 291 7.00 18.34 -2.22
C ARG A 291 8.40 18.37 -1.61
N SER A 292 8.80 19.50 -1.03
CA SER A 292 10.12 19.69 -0.42
C SER A 292 10.46 18.62 0.63
N SER A 293 9.49 18.27 1.48
CA SER A 293 9.66 17.24 2.50
C SER A 293 9.95 15.86 1.92
N LEU A 294 9.28 15.48 0.82
CA LEU A 294 9.53 14.20 0.15
C LEU A 294 10.90 14.21 -0.52
N TRP A 295 11.26 15.30 -1.21
CA TRP A 295 12.57 15.44 -1.84
C TRP A 295 13.73 15.26 -0.85
N GLN A 296 13.68 15.99 0.27
CA GLN A 296 14.67 15.85 1.34
C GLN A 296 14.71 14.43 1.90
N ARG A 297 13.55 13.78 2.02
CA ARG A 297 13.46 12.42 2.53
C ARG A 297 14.11 11.41 1.57
N LEU A 298 13.89 11.55 0.26
CA LEU A 298 14.51 10.69 -0.76
C LEU A 298 16.03 10.82 -0.76
N LEU A 299 16.55 12.05 -0.68
CA LEU A 299 17.99 12.31 -0.56
C LEU A 299 18.60 11.66 0.69
N ALA A 300 17.89 11.67 1.82
CA ALA A 300 18.37 11.02 3.05
C ALA A 300 18.37 9.48 2.99
N LEU A 301 17.68 8.90 2.01
CA LEU A 301 17.48 7.45 1.84
C LEU A 301 18.32 6.84 0.70
N GLN A 302 19.15 7.64 0.02
CA GLN A 302 20.01 7.18 -1.08
C GLN A 302 21.13 6.22 -0.61
N ASP A 303 21.96 5.75 -1.55
CA ASP A 303 23.16 4.95 -1.28
C ASP A 303 22.93 3.69 -0.43
N GLY A 304 21.81 3.00 -0.66
CA GLY A 304 21.46 1.75 0.02
C GLY A 304 20.82 1.93 1.40
N VAL A 305 20.60 3.17 1.85
CA VAL A 305 19.92 3.42 3.13
C VAL A 305 18.47 2.97 3.08
N LEU A 306 17.75 3.24 1.98
CA LEU A 306 16.35 2.83 1.81
C LEU A 306 16.17 1.33 2.00
N SER A 307 16.85 0.52 1.20
CA SER A 307 16.71 -0.94 1.26
C SER A 307 17.20 -1.52 2.57
N GLY A 308 18.35 -1.05 3.10
CA GLY A 308 18.91 -1.53 4.35
C GLY A 308 18.02 -1.27 5.57
N VAL A 309 17.41 -0.08 5.63
CA VAL A 309 16.46 0.27 6.70
C VAL A 309 15.16 -0.52 6.54
N LEU A 310 14.60 -0.59 5.32
CA LEU A 310 13.36 -1.31 5.09
C LEU A 310 13.50 -2.81 5.39
N ALA A 311 14.62 -3.44 5.01
CA ALA A 311 14.91 -4.83 5.32
C ALA A 311 14.94 -5.09 6.83
N GLY A 312 15.59 -4.23 7.61
CA GLY A 312 15.66 -4.34 9.07
C GLY A 312 14.31 -4.11 9.78
N ILE A 313 13.43 -3.29 9.21
CA ILE A 313 12.05 -3.12 9.72
C ILE A 313 11.21 -4.36 9.38
N LEU A 314 11.26 -4.84 8.13
CA LEU A 314 10.45 -5.95 7.67
C LEU A 314 10.84 -7.29 8.29
N SER A 315 12.08 -7.43 8.79
CA SER A 315 12.53 -8.65 9.47
C SER A 315 11.78 -8.93 10.78
N THR A 316 11.07 -7.96 11.34
CA THR A 316 10.30 -8.14 12.59
C THR A 316 8.83 -8.51 12.35
N ASP A 317 8.37 -8.54 11.10
CA ASP A 317 7.00 -8.96 10.80
C ASP A 317 6.83 -10.48 11.04
N PRO A 318 5.69 -10.94 11.60
CA PRO A 318 5.45 -12.36 11.91
C PRO A 318 5.56 -13.32 10.72
N ILE A 319 5.42 -12.84 9.48
CA ILE A 319 5.53 -13.66 8.26
C ILE A 319 6.82 -13.38 7.48
N SER A 320 7.82 -12.79 8.13
CA SER A 320 9.17 -12.62 7.59
C SER A 320 9.72 -13.97 7.07
N PRO A 321 10.41 -13.99 5.90
CA PRO A 321 10.81 -12.84 5.08
C PRO A 321 9.65 -12.23 4.27
N ILE A 322 9.62 -10.90 4.14
CA ILE A 322 8.58 -10.16 3.39
C ILE A 322 8.96 -9.92 1.92
N LEU A 323 10.21 -9.54 1.66
CA LEU A 323 10.73 -9.29 0.32
C LEU A 323 12.03 -10.07 0.12
N THR A 324 12.36 -10.38 -1.13
CA THR A 324 13.65 -10.98 -1.51
C THR A 324 14.72 -9.91 -1.68
N ASP A 325 16.00 -10.29 -1.60
CA ASP A 325 17.14 -9.40 -1.86
C ASP A 325 17.07 -8.70 -3.22
N ALA A 326 16.48 -9.36 -4.23
CA ALA A 326 16.29 -8.78 -5.55
C ALA A 326 15.37 -7.54 -5.49
N HIS A 327 14.30 -7.58 -4.69
CA HIS A 327 13.41 -6.43 -4.51
C HIS A 327 14.08 -5.29 -3.72
N PHE A 328 14.92 -5.62 -2.73
CA PHE A 328 15.70 -4.61 -2.01
C PHE A 328 16.69 -3.88 -2.93
N LYS A 329 17.40 -4.61 -3.80
CA LYS A 329 18.26 -4.01 -4.84
C LYS A 329 17.46 -3.16 -5.84
N ALA A 330 16.24 -3.60 -6.20
CA ALA A 330 15.36 -2.85 -7.09
C ALA A 330 14.91 -1.53 -6.47
N LEU A 331 14.62 -1.49 -5.16
CA LEU A 331 14.23 -0.26 -4.46
C LEU A 331 15.30 0.83 -4.55
N ASP A 332 16.57 0.49 -4.29
CA ASP A 332 17.67 1.47 -4.37
C ASP A 332 17.90 1.94 -5.81
N ARG A 333 17.83 1.01 -6.78
CA ARG A 333 17.93 1.36 -8.21
C ARG A 333 16.81 2.31 -8.64
N ARG A 334 15.57 2.05 -8.23
CA ARG A 334 14.41 2.91 -8.51
C ARG A 334 14.53 4.25 -7.80
N LEU A 335 14.99 4.29 -6.55
CA LEU A 335 15.24 5.55 -5.85
C LEU A 335 16.23 6.43 -6.63
N LYS A 336 17.32 5.84 -7.12
CA LYS A 336 18.26 6.55 -7.99
C LYS A 336 17.57 7.14 -9.23
N THR A 337 16.73 6.37 -9.91
CA THR A 337 15.95 6.89 -11.06
C THR A 337 15.04 8.06 -10.67
N VAL A 338 14.37 8.00 -9.52
CA VAL A 338 13.54 9.12 -9.03
C VAL A 338 14.39 10.39 -8.86
N LEU A 339 15.56 10.26 -8.21
CA LEU A 339 16.47 11.40 -8.01
C LEU A 339 16.96 11.97 -9.35
N GLU A 340 17.27 11.11 -10.32
CA GLU A 340 17.65 11.51 -11.68
C GLU A 340 16.52 12.25 -12.41
N GLU A 341 15.27 11.79 -12.33
CA GLU A 341 14.12 12.48 -12.92
C GLU A 341 13.87 13.85 -12.28
N VAL A 342 14.00 13.97 -10.96
CA VAL A 342 13.94 15.27 -10.28
C VAL A 342 15.06 16.19 -10.77
N GLN A 343 16.30 15.68 -10.91
CA GLN A 343 17.42 16.47 -11.41
C GLN A 343 17.23 16.92 -12.87
N LYS A 344 16.62 16.09 -13.72
CA LYS A 344 16.24 16.48 -15.09
C LYS A 344 15.25 17.65 -15.05
N CYS A 345 14.21 17.57 -14.23
CA CYS A 345 13.29 18.68 -14.03
C CYS A 345 14.02 19.95 -13.54
N ILE A 346 14.92 19.84 -12.54
CA ILE A 346 15.68 20.97 -11.98
C ILE A 346 16.49 21.66 -13.07
N SER A 347 17.09 20.89 -13.95
CA SER A 347 17.88 21.42 -15.07
C SER A 347 17.02 22.12 -16.13
N GLN A 348 15.73 21.77 -16.23
CA GLN A 348 14.80 22.34 -17.21
C GLN A 348 14.11 23.62 -16.72
N VAL A 349 13.61 23.63 -15.48
CA VAL A 349 12.75 24.72 -14.98
C VAL A 349 13.28 25.42 -13.71
N GLY A 350 14.41 24.96 -13.17
CA GLY A 350 15.01 25.49 -11.95
C GLY A 350 14.39 24.94 -10.66
N ILE A 351 15.20 24.87 -9.59
CA ILE A 351 14.82 24.24 -8.32
C ILE A 351 13.58 24.87 -7.67
N HIS A 352 13.46 26.20 -7.71
CA HIS A 352 12.35 26.94 -7.10
C HIS A 352 11.01 26.70 -7.81
N ALA A 353 11.01 26.28 -9.08
CA ALA A 353 9.78 25.98 -9.81
C ALA A 353 9.25 24.57 -9.50
N ILE A 354 10.10 23.68 -8.98
CA ILE A 354 9.81 22.25 -8.78
C ILE A 354 9.51 21.96 -7.33
N VAL A 355 10.34 22.49 -6.43
CA VAL A 355 10.25 22.23 -5.00
C VAL A 355 9.15 23.11 -4.43
N ALA A 356 7.98 22.51 -4.24
CA ALA A 356 6.83 23.18 -3.67
C ALA A 356 6.80 23.00 -2.15
N ASP A 357 6.69 24.10 -1.42
CA ASP A 357 6.41 24.10 0.02
C ASP A 357 4.91 24.10 0.27
N THR A 358 4.44 23.21 1.14
CA THR A 358 3.02 23.14 1.52
C THR A 358 2.61 24.18 2.57
N VAL A 359 3.40 25.23 2.79
CA VAL A 359 3.04 26.27 3.76
C VAL A 359 2.00 27.19 3.14
N SER A 360 0.74 26.76 3.15
CA SER A 360 -0.36 27.71 3.25
C SER A 360 -0.36 28.21 4.69
N PRO A 361 -0.13 29.51 4.97
CA PRO A 361 -0.33 30.03 6.31
C PRO A 361 -1.80 29.84 6.65
N SER A 362 -2.07 29.10 7.73
CA SER A 362 -3.36 29.18 8.43
C SER A 362 -3.62 30.65 8.73
N ARG A 363 -4.62 31.25 8.07
CA ARG A 363 -5.20 32.52 8.51
C ARG A 363 -6.20 32.26 9.62
#